data_AF-A0AAV7YIY3-F1
#
_entry.id   AF-A0AAV7YIY3-F1
#
_cell.length_a   1.000
_cell.length_b   1.000
_cell.length_c   1.000
_cell.angle_alpha   90.00
_cell.angle_beta   90.00
_cell.angle_gamma   90.00
#
_symmetry.space_group_name_H-M   'P 1'
#
loop_
_entity.id
_entity.type
_entity.pdbx_description
1 polymer ?
#
loop_
_entity_poly.entity_id
_entity_poly.type
_entity_poly.pdbx_seq_one_letter_code
_entity_poly.pdbx_strand_id
1 'polypeptide(L)'
;MDTAEYGTKARLNKKAKVTFTDGMSATLRSFSHKRPMKGGPTKATSYIDVTKEELTSTLNLSIHGIQGKSKEEDGLTDEMRYDTMDWQGYRFQLKDFSYDSYIDVVVSKL
;
A
#
# COMPACT_ATOMS: atom_id res chain seq x y z
N MET A 1 8.18 -15.53 -10.08
CA MET A 1 8.63 -14.13 -9.95
C MET A 1 7.59 -13.34 -10.69
N ASP A 2 6.84 -12.50 -10.00
CA ASP A 2 5.67 -11.85 -10.59
C ASP A 2 6.12 -10.54 -11.22
N THR A 3 5.88 -10.39 -12.53
CA THR A 3 6.21 -9.18 -13.28
C THR A 3 4.97 -8.30 -13.40
N ALA A 4 5.08 -7.02 -13.05
CA ALA A 4 3.98 -6.06 -13.14
C ALA A 4 4.31 -4.90 -14.08
N GLU A 5 3.28 -4.40 -14.77
CA GLU A 5 3.36 -3.21 -15.63
C GLU A 5 2.98 -1.94 -14.84
N TYR A 6 3.62 -0.83 -15.19
CA TYR A 6 3.26 0.47 -14.60
C TYR A 6 1.85 0.89 -15.02
N GLY A 7 1.17 1.63 -14.14
CA GLY A 7 -0.21 2.06 -14.33
C GLY A 7 -1.25 0.95 -14.11
N THR A 8 -0.81 -0.30 -13.92
CA THR A 8 -1.69 -1.43 -13.61
C THR A 8 -1.68 -1.75 -12.12
N LYS A 9 -2.69 -2.48 -11.67
CA LYS A 9 -2.81 -2.92 -10.28
C LYS A 9 -1.89 -4.10 -10.03
N ALA A 10 -0.92 -3.92 -9.13
CA ALA A 10 -0.02 -4.95 -8.65
C ALA A 10 -0.44 -5.39 -7.23
N ARG A 11 -0.51 -6.71 -7.00
CA ARG A 11 -0.78 -7.27 -5.67
C ARG A 11 0.53 -7.59 -4.96
N LEU A 12 0.78 -6.95 -3.83
CA LEU A 12 1.92 -7.24 -2.97
C LEU A 12 1.48 -8.12 -1.81
N ASN A 13 2.24 -9.18 -1.52
CA ASN A 13 2.00 -10.07 -0.37
C ASN A 13 3.33 -10.40 0.31
N LYS A 14 3.29 -10.93 1.55
CA LYS A 14 4.50 -11.22 2.34
C LYS A 14 5.38 -12.35 1.79
N LYS A 15 4.90 -13.13 0.81
CA LYS A 15 5.56 -14.33 0.31
C LYS A 15 6.38 -14.08 -0.96
N ALA A 16 6.05 -13.03 -1.71
CA ALA A 16 6.60 -12.82 -3.05
C ALA A 16 7.02 -11.36 -3.28
N LYS A 17 8.15 -11.23 -3.96
CA LYS A 17 8.64 -9.98 -4.54
C LYS A 17 7.98 -9.78 -5.90
N VAL A 18 7.45 -8.59 -6.13
CA VAL A 18 6.98 -8.15 -7.44
C VAL A 18 8.09 -7.32 -8.09
N THR A 19 8.38 -7.60 -9.35
CA THR A 19 9.39 -6.87 -10.13
C THR A 19 8.71 -6.17 -11.31
N PHE A 20 9.07 -4.91 -11.53
CA PHE A 20 8.56 -4.11 -12.63
C PHE A 20 9.54 -4.13 -13.80
N THR A 21 9.06 -3.73 -14.98
CA THR A 21 9.79 -3.89 -16.25
C THR A 21 11.15 -3.20 -16.30
N ASP A 22 11.38 -2.17 -15.49
CA ASP A 22 12.68 -1.49 -15.43
C ASP A 22 13.62 -2.06 -14.35
N GLY A 23 13.22 -3.10 -13.63
CA GLY A 23 14.00 -3.71 -12.56
C GLY A 23 13.74 -3.14 -11.16
N MET A 24 12.85 -2.13 -11.00
CA MET A 24 12.31 -1.80 -9.69
C MET A 24 11.57 -3.01 -9.11
N SER A 25 11.65 -3.24 -7.81
CA SER A 25 10.90 -4.29 -7.14
C SER A 25 10.29 -3.80 -5.85
N ALA A 26 9.16 -4.40 -5.48
CA ALA A 26 8.43 -4.11 -4.26
C ALA A 26 8.08 -5.42 -3.55
N THR A 27 8.25 -5.44 -2.23
CA THR A 27 7.90 -6.58 -1.38
C THR A 27 7.16 -6.07 -0.16
N LEU A 28 6.00 -6.67 0.13
CA LEU A 28 5.29 -6.37 1.35
C LEU A 28 6.00 -7.03 2.54
N ARG A 29 6.48 -6.25 3.50
CA ARG A 29 7.24 -6.73 4.65
C ARG A 29 6.33 -7.09 5.82
N SER A 30 5.52 -6.13 6.24
CA SER A 30 4.72 -6.25 7.46
C SER A 30 3.51 -5.33 7.43
N PHE A 31 2.66 -5.50 8.43
CA PHE A 31 1.55 -4.61 8.72
C PHE A 31 1.65 -4.12 10.17
N SER A 32 1.08 -2.95 10.43
CA SER A 32 0.75 -2.49 11.77
C SER A 32 -0.65 -1.90 11.77
N HIS A 33 -1.29 -1.87 12.92
CA HIS A 33 -2.51 -1.12 13.13
C HIS A 33 -2.44 -0.40 14.46
N LYS A 34 -3.05 0.78 14.53
CA LYS A 34 -3.28 1.44 15.81
C LYS A 34 -4.62 0.96 16.35
N ARG A 35 -4.67 0.60 17.65
CA ARG A 35 -5.95 0.33 18.32
C ARG A 35 -6.74 1.63 18.42
N PRO A 36 -7.92 1.74 17.78
CA PRO A 36 -8.76 2.92 17.89
C PRO A 36 -9.51 2.96 19.24
N MET A 37 -9.89 4.16 19.66
CA MET A 37 -10.96 4.34 20.66
C MET A 37 -12.31 4.08 20.01
N LYS A 38 -13.32 3.64 20.80
CA LYS A 38 -14.67 3.34 20.29
C LYS A 38 -15.23 4.50 19.46
N GLY A 39 -15.53 4.22 18.19
CA GLY A 39 -16.05 5.21 17.23
C GLY A 39 -15.02 6.21 16.70
N GLY A 40 -13.74 6.06 17.05
CA GLY A 40 -12.65 6.93 16.61
C GLY A 40 -12.01 6.50 15.28
N PRO A 41 -11.07 7.31 14.77
CA PRO A 41 -10.37 7.01 13.52
C PRO A 41 -9.48 5.76 13.66
N THR A 42 -9.49 4.94 12.63
CA THR A 42 -8.65 3.74 12.49
C THR A 42 -7.58 3.98 11.44
N LYS A 43 -6.40 3.42 11.65
CA LYS A 43 -5.32 3.39 10.67
C LYS A 43 -4.64 2.03 10.69
N ALA A 44 -4.57 1.38 9.54
CA ALA A 44 -3.73 0.21 9.31
C ALA A 44 -2.68 0.56 8.26
N THR A 45 -1.43 0.27 8.57
CA THR A 45 -0.27 0.62 7.76
C THR A 45 0.38 -0.64 7.23
N SER A 46 0.67 -0.66 5.94
CA SER A 46 1.54 -1.64 5.30
C SER A 46 2.95 -1.06 5.15
N TYR A 47 3.96 -1.90 5.37
CA TYR A 47 5.36 -1.56 5.18
C TYR A 47 5.87 -2.32 3.96
N ILE A 48 6.35 -1.59 2.97
CA ILE A 48 6.73 -2.11 1.66
C ILE A 48 8.21 -1.81 1.47
N ASP A 49 9.03 -2.83 1.33
CA ASP A 49 10.41 -2.64 0.92
C ASP A 49 10.45 -2.49 -0.60
N VAL A 50 10.96 -1.37 -1.07
CA VAL A 50 11.17 -1.07 -2.49
C VAL A 50 12.65 -1.03 -2.78
N THR A 51 13.06 -1.63 -3.90
CA THR A 51 14.44 -1.68 -4.35
C THR A 51 14.51 -1.33 -5.82
N LYS A 52 15.43 -0.44 -6.18
CA LYS A 52 15.76 -0.10 -7.57
C LYS A 52 17.27 0.04 -7.65
N GLU A 53 17.88 -0.70 -8.58
CA GLU A 53 19.34 -0.81 -8.68
C GLU A 53 19.91 -1.33 -7.35
N GLU A 54 20.58 -0.47 -6.57
CA GLU A 54 21.16 -0.81 -5.27
C GLU A 54 20.49 -0.05 -4.10
N LEU A 55 19.55 0.85 -4.40
CA LEU A 55 18.86 1.64 -3.39
C LEU A 55 17.64 0.88 -2.87
N THR A 56 17.61 0.65 -1.55
CA THR A 56 16.47 0.06 -0.86
C THR A 56 15.87 1.05 0.13
N SER A 57 14.54 1.11 0.19
CA SER A 57 13.81 1.95 1.14
C SER A 57 12.55 1.22 1.61
N THR A 58 12.08 1.56 2.81
CA THR A 58 10.78 1.08 3.29
C THR A 58 9.76 2.21 3.16
N LEU A 59 8.72 1.98 2.35
CA LEU A 59 7.57 2.86 2.20
C LEU A 59 6.44 2.42 3.12
N ASN A 60 5.64 3.39 3.57
CA ASN A 60 4.47 3.14 4.40
C ASN A 60 3.22 3.58 3.62
N LEU A 61 2.31 2.65 3.35
CA LEU A 61 0.99 2.94 2.77
C LEU A 61 -0.10 2.48 3.73
N SER A 62 -1.01 3.39 4.05
CA SER A 62 -2.05 3.15 5.05
C SER A 62 -3.45 3.22 4.46
N ILE A 63 -4.34 2.44 5.06
CA ILE A 63 -5.79 2.60 4.93
C ILE A 63 -6.35 3.26 6.19
N HIS A 64 -7.26 4.21 6.00
CA HIS A 64 -7.95 4.95 7.05
C HIS A 64 -9.44 4.55 7.11
N GLY A 65 -10.05 4.74 8.28
CA GLY A 65 -11.44 4.37 8.53
C GLY A 65 -11.95 4.91 9.86
N ILE A 66 -13.17 4.53 10.24
CA ILE A 66 -13.76 4.82 11.55
C ILE A 66 -14.20 3.52 12.22
N GLN A 67 -13.86 3.33 13.50
CA GLN A 67 -14.14 2.07 14.19
C GLN A 67 -15.64 1.82 14.29
N GLY A 68 -16.07 0.65 13.82
CA GLY A 68 -17.47 0.21 13.89
C GLY A 68 -18.36 0.78 12.78
N LYS A 69 -17.77 1.38 11.74
CA LYS A 69 -18.47 1.85 10.54
C LYS A 69 -17.94 1.12 9.30
N SER A 70 -18.82 0.83 8.36
CA SER A 70 -18.41 0.35 7.03
C SER A 70 -17.82 1.49 6.19
N LYS A 71 -17.27 1.14 5.01
CA LYS A 71 -16.74 2.11 4.04
C LYS A 71 -17.82 3.10 3.58
N GLU A 72 -19.07 2.66 3.51
CA GLU A 72 -20.22 3.45 3.08
C GLU A 72 -20.75 4.38 4.19
N GLU A 73 -20.45 4.07 5.46
CA GLU A 73 -21.01 4.75 6.63
C GLU A 73 -20.05 5.77 7.28
N ASP A 74 -18.73 5.61 7.04
CA ASP A 74 -17.71 6.42 7.69
C ASP A 74 -17.51 7.81 7.05
N GLY A 75 -18.07 8.04 5.86
CA GLY A 75 -18.03 9.32 5.16
C GLY A 75 -16.67 9.69 4.56
N LEU A 76 -15.69 8.77 4.53
CA LEU A 76 -14.39 9.02 3.92
C LEU A 76 -14.44 8.79 2.41
N THR A 77 -13.92 9.75 1.64
CA THR A 77 -13.65 9.55 0.21
C THR A 77 -12.49 8.58 0.01
N ASP A 78 -12.33 8.03 -1.20
CA ASP A 78 -11.19 7.16 -1.51
C ASP A 78 -9.84 7.87 -1.33
N GLU A 79 -9.76 9.17 -1.63
CA GLU A 79 -8.56 9.99 -1.42
C GLU A 79 -8.20 10.15 0.07
N MET A 80 -9.22 10.21 0.93
CA MET A 80 -9.02 10.25 2.39
C MET A 80 -8.73 8.86 2.96
N ARG A 81 -9.20 7.81 2.28
CA ARG A 81 -9.11 6.42 2.74
C ARG A 81 -7.76 5.80 2.46
N TYR A 82 -7.16 6.08 1.31
CA TYR A 82 -5.98 5.36 0.84
C TYR A 82 -4.79 6.30 0.64
N ASP A 83 -3.66 5.96 1.27
CA ASP A 83 -2.43 6.71 1.09
C ASP A 83 -1.88 6.61 -0.35
N THR A 84 -1.19 7.68 -0.75
CA THR A 84 -0.30 7.73 -1.91
C THR A 84 1.09 8.15 -1.45
N MET A 85 2.14 7.57 -2.02
CA MET A 85 3.53 7.87 -1.68
C MET A 85 4.39 7.97 -2.94
N ASP A 86 5.23 9.00 -3.00
CA ASP A 86 6.20 9.17 -4.09
C ASP A 86 7.60 8.72 -3.62
N TRP A 87 8.33 7.99 -4.47
CA TRP A 87 9.68 7.52 -4.20
C TRP A 87 10.46 7.38 -5.51
N GLN A 88 11.61 8.04 -5.62
CA GLN A 88 12.56 7.89 -6.75
C GLN A 88 11.92 8.00 -8.15
N GLY A 89 11.02 8.96 -8.36
CA GLY A 89 10.32 9.13 -9.65
C GLY A 89 9.18 8.12 -9.90
N TYR A 90 8.78 7.37 -8.88
CA TYR A 90 7.62 6.49 -8.91
C TYR A 90 6.57 7.00 -7.91
N ARG A 91 5.29 6.79 -8.24
CA ARG A 91 4.15 7.03 -7.37
C ARG A 91 3.45 5.71 -7.06
N PHE A 92 3.27 5.44 -5.78
CA PHE A 92 2.59 4.27 -5.24
C PHE A 92 1.24 4.69 -4.68
N GLN A 93 0.15 4.17 -5.24
CA GLN A 93 -1.20 4.45 -4.79
C GLN A 93 -1.83 3.18 -4.23
N LEU A 94 -2.21 3.19 -2.95
CA LEU A 94 -2.95 2.08 -2.36
C LEU A 94 -4.37 2.04 -2.96
N LYS A 95 -4.84 0.84 -3.33
CA LYS A 95 -6.19 0.62 -3.90
C LYS A 95 -7.02 -0.38 -3.11
N ASP A 96 -6.37 -1.39 -2.55
CA ASP A 96 -7.01 -2.38 -1.68
C ASP A 96 -6.07 -2.80 -0.55
N PHE A 97 -6.63 -3.19 0.58
CA PHE A 97 -5.88 -3.53 1.78
C PHE A 97 -6.54 -4.69 2.52
N SER A 98 -5.88 -5.85 2.50
CA SER A 98 -6.25 -7.03 3.27
C SER A 98 -5.23 -7.24 4.39
N TYR A 99 -5.60 -6.83 5.61
CA TYR A 99 -4.71 -6.87 6.76
C TYR A 99 -4.11 -8.27 6.97
N ASP A 100 -2.80 -8.32 7.18
CA ASP A 100 -2.00 -9.54 7.31
C ASP A 100 -1.90 -10.47 6.08
N SER A 101 -2.55 -10.13 4.97
CA SER A 101 -2.55 -10.93 3.74
C SER A 101 -1.83 -10.23 2.59
N TYR A 102 -2.43 -9.17 2.04
CA TYR A 102 -1.95 -8.49 0.84
C TYR A 102 -2.39 -7.03 0.80
N ILE A 103 -1.77 -6.26 -0.09
CA ILE A 103 -2.27 -4.97 -0.55
C ILE A 103 -2.29 -4.95 -2.08
N ASP A 104 -3.22 -4.21 -2.66
CA ASP A 104 -3.17 -3.88 -4.08
C ASP A 104 -2.71 -2.43 -4.23
N VAL A 105 -1.68 -2.22 -5.04
CA VAL A 105 -1.12 -0.90 -5.34
C VAL A 105 -1.13 -0.65 -6.84
N VAL A 106 -1.32 0.59 -7.25
CA VAL A 106 -0.97 1.05 -8.60
C VAL A 106 0.34 1.79 -8.51
N VAL A 107 1.30 1.41 -9.35
CA VAL A 107 2.60 2.09 -9.42
C VAL A 107 2.72 2.78 -10.77
N SER A 108 2.96 4.08 -10.78
CA SER A 108 3.18 4.88 -12.00
C SER A 108 4.54 5.57 -11.97
N LYS A 109 5.09 5.88 -13.14
CA LYS A 109 6.26 6.77 -13.27
C LYS A 109 5.80 8.23 -13.22
N LEU A 110 6.59 9.10 -12.60
CA LEU A 110 6.40 10.55 -12.54
C LEU A 110 7.12 11.26 -13.68
#